data_AF-A0A1E1K1E7-F1
#
_entry.id   AF-A0A1E1K1E7-F1
#
_cell.length_a   1.000
_cell.length_b   1.000
_cell.length_c   1.000
_cell.angle_alpha   90.00
_cell.angle_beta   90.00
_cell.angle_gamma   90.00
#
_symmetry.space_group_name_H-M   'P 1'
#
loop_
_entity.id
_entity.type
_entity.pdbx_description
1 polymer ?
#
loop_
_entity_poly.entity_id
_entity_poly.type
_entity_poly.pdbx_seq_one_letter_code
_entity_poly.pdbx_strand_id
1 'polypeptide(L)'
;MPSFLDLPREIRDEIYIYSLTCPRGLISAYLLSRPPTLNSKRRVKASKRKKSNKQHLHLITSPLSLPPNDPIFDKPDTFLSQSKNDYITLSLPSTCRQIYNETQGMFWRRNTFYFAAINESGRSLGISRTLKVMGQVASRMIQNLTIHMPNHSIEYVGFGKVIKTLGSRARLGHFRKLEMVWNAAAIVDLMNMSSLNTPQDFEGSLDEMSEAFDGVRFERVVRISTYPRSTGDIQNERDEENVESIYKLFGEWIHYAVGGTLICDGKVEWINGVHLRLD
;
A
#
# COMPACT_ATOMS: atom_id res chain seq x y z
N MET A 1 38.57 -7.30 -19.68
CA MET A 1 37.54 -6.28 -19.36
C MET A 1 36.99 -6.60 -17.99
N PRO A 2 36.97 -5.65 -17.04
CA PRO A 2 36.37 -5.87 -15.73
C PRO A 2 34.86 -6.08 -15.86
N SER A 3 34.36 -7.13 -15.23
CA SER A 3 32.94 -7.44 -15.10
C SER A 3 32.31 -6.64 -13.95
N PHE A 4 30.98 -6.50 -13.93
CA PHE A 4 30.27 -5.87 -12.82
C PHE A 4 30.55 -6.55 -11.47
N LEU A 5 30.75 -7.88 -11.46
CA LEU A 5 31.06 -8.64 -10.25
C LEU A 5 32.51 -8.47 -9.78
N ASP A 6 33.37 -7.87 -10.62
CA ASP A 6 34.76 -7.56 -10.26
C ASP A 6 34.85 -6.25 -9.45
N LEU A 7 33.79 -5.45 -9.40
CA LEU A 7 33.70 -4.26 -8.55
C LEU A 7 33.70 -4.64 -7.06
N PRO A 8 34.27 -3.85 -6.14
CA PRO A 8 34.12 -4.06 -4.70
C PRO A 8 32.65 -4.10 -4.28
N ARG A 9 32.36 -4.84 -3.20
CA ARG A 9 30.98 -5.09 -2.75
C ARG A 9 30.25 -3.78 -2.42
N GLU A 10 30.95 -2.84 -1.83
CA GLU A 10 30.46 -1.54 -1.41
C GLU A 10 29.93 -0.74 -2.61
N ILE A 11 30.68 -0.76 -3.72
CA ILE A 11 30.27 -0.08 -4.96
C ILE A 11 29.05 -0.77 -5.58
N ARG A 12 29.00 -2.11 -5.56
CA ARG A 12 27.83 -2.85 -6.05
C ARG A 12 26.59 -2.54 -5.21
N ASP A 13 26.71 -2.46 -3.90
CA ASP A 13 25.60 -2.14 -3.01
C ASP A 13 25.04 -0.74 -3.29
N GLU A 14 25.88 0.27 -3.53
CA GLU A 14 25.39 1.60 -3.95
C GLU A 14 24.61 1.55 -5.27
N ILE A 15 25.09 0.78 -6.26
CA ILE A 15 24.38 0.59 -7.53
C ILE A 15 23.04 -0.13 -7.31
N TYR A 16 23.01 -1.14 -6.44
CA TYR A 16 21.78 -1.85 -6.07
C TYR A 16 20.79 -0.92 -5.36
N ILE A 17 21.25 -0.10 -4.42
CA ILE A 17 20.41 0.89 -3.73
C ILE A 17 19.77 1.82 -4.75
N TYR A 18 20.58 2.40 -5.64
CA TYR A 18 20.09 3.29 -6.68
C TYR A 18 19.05 2.62 -7.60
N SER A 19 19.22 1.32 -7.88
CA SER A 19 18.37 0.60 -8.86
C SER A 19 17.13 -0.05 -8.25
N LEU A 20 17.16 -0.39 -6.96
CA LEU A 20 16.14 -1.25 -6.32
C LEU A 20 15.44 -0.58 -5.14
N THR A 21 15.88 0.59 -4.71
CA THR A 21 15.23 1.28 -3.58
C THR A 21 14.53 2.53 -4.08
N CYS A 22 13.27 2.69 -3.67
CA CYS A 22 12.56 3.93 -3.89
C CYS A 22 13.14 4.99 -2.93
N PRO A 23 13.51 6.20 -3.40
CA PRO A 23 13.98 7.28 -2.54
C PRO A 23 12.99 7.66 -1.42
N ARG A 24 11.69 7.54 -1.68
CA ARG A 24 10.61 7.77 -0.70
C ARG A 24 10.20 6.51 0.05
N GLY A 25 10.81 5.36 -0.25
CA GLY A 25 10.52 4.06 0.36
C GLY A 25 9.17 3.45 0.00
N LEU A 26 8.29 4.14 -0.74
CA LEU A 26 6.98 3.61 -1.13
C LEU A 26 7.02 3.04 -2.55
N ILE A 27 6.46 1.84 -2.73
CA ILE A 27 6.30 1.23 -4.05
C ILE A 27 4.88 0.73 -4.23
N SER A 28 4.31 0.84 -5.42
CA SER A 28 2.99 0.28 -5.71
C SER A 28 3.02 -0.63 -6.94
N ALA A 29 2.22 -1.68 -6.88
CA ALA A 29 2.21 -2.74 -7.86
C ALA A 29 1.10 -2.54 -8.88
N TYR A 30 1.45 -2.60 -10.16
CA TYR A 30 0.53 -2.40 -11.29
C TYR A 30 0.66 -3.55 -12.29
N LEU A 31 -0.46 -3.95 -12.89
CA LEU A 31 -0.45 -4.93 -13.98
C LEU A 31 -0.49 -4.21 -15.31
N LEU A 32 0.60 -4.31 -16.07
CA LEU A 32 0.62 -3.85 -17.45
C LEU A 32 0.19 -5.00 -18.37
N SER A 33 -0.68 -4.67 -19.33
CA SER A 33 -0.95 -5.56 -20.45
C SER A 33 0.34 -5.71 -21.25
N ARG A 34 0.78 -6.97 -21.47
CA ARG A 34 1.97 -7.21 -22.29
C ARG A 34 1.76 -6.62 -23.68
N PRO A 35 2.70 -5.83 -24.22
CA PRO A 35 2.60 -5.38 -25.60
C PRO A 35 2.51 -6.61 -26.50
N PRO A 36 1.69 -6.56 -27.57
CA PRO A 36 1.60 -7.67 -28.50
C PRO A 36 3.00 -7.93 -29.06
N THR A 37 3.56 -9.10 -28.76
CA THR A 37 4.88 -9.44 -29.27
C THR A 37 4.83 -9.47 -30.81
N LEU A 38 5.86 -8.91 -31.45
CA LEU A 38 6.00 -8.81 -32.92
C LEU A 38 5.88 -10.16 -33.67
N ASN A 39 5.84 -11.28 -32.95
CA ASN A 39 5.75 -12.64 -33.50
C ASN A 39 4.34 -13.26 -33.49
N SER A 40 3.27 -12.48 -33.25
CA SER A 40 1.88 -12.98 -33.34
C SER A 40 1.35 -13.14 -34.78
N LYS A 41 2.20 -13.56 -35.74
CA LYS A 41 1.78 -13.89 -37.12
C LYS A 41 1.46 -15.38 -37.33
N ARG A 42 1.42 -16.22 -36.29
CA ARG A 42 0.81 -17.55 -36.43
C ARG A 42 -0.70 -17.43 -36.30
N ARG A 43 -1.38 -17.48 -37.46
CA ARG A 43 -2.80 -17.82 -37.62
C ARG A 43 -3.13 -19.01 -36.71
N VAL A 44 -3.66 -18.74 -35.52
CA VAL A 44 -4.37 -19.74 -34.73
C VAL A 44 -5.84 -19.36 -34.82
N LYS A 45 -6.61 -20.25 -35.46
CA LYS A 45 -8.06 -20.15 -35.58
C LYS A 45 -8.65 -19.74 -34.23
N ALA A 46 -9.55 -18.76 -34.27
CA ALA A 46 -10.16 -18.13 -33.10
C ALA A 46 -10.88 -19.17 -32.23
N SER A 47 -10.18 -19.72 -31.25
CA SER A 47 -10.79 -20.29 -30.06
C SER A 47 -11.33 -19.12 -29.25
N LYS A 48 -12.66 -19.08 -29.06
CA LYS A 48 -13.38 -18.13 -28.17
C LYS A 48 -13.05 -18.35 -26.68
N ARG A 49 -11.86 -18.85 -26.32
CA ARG A 49 -11.35 -18.75 -24.96
C ARG A 49 -10.69 -17.39 -24.84
N LYS A 50 -11.29 -16.51 -24.01
CA LYS A 50 -10.75 -15.21 -23.58
C LYS A 50 -9.22 -15.34 -23.48
N LYS A 51 -8.48 -14.74 -24.43
CA LYS A 51 -7.04 -14.54 -24.31
C LYS A 51 -6.87 -13.74 -23.02
N SER A 52 -6.53 -14.38 -21.92
CA SER A 52 -5.95 -13.66 -20.79
C SER A 52 -4.64 -13.11 -21.34
N ASN A 53 -4.63 -11.83 -21.70
CA ASN A 53 -3.40 -11.11 -21.93
C ASN A 53 -2.54 -11.39 -20.70
N LYS A 54 -1.36 -11.99 -20.90
CA LYS A 54 -0.43 -12.28 -19.81
C LYS A 54 -0.04 -10.93 -19.22
N GLN A 55 -0.68 -10.54 -18.12
CA GLN A 55 -0.39 -9.29 -17.42
C GLN A 55 0.91 -9.49 -16.63
N HIS A 56 1.85 -8.56 -16.75
CA HIS A 56 3.10 -8.56 -15.98
C HIS A 56 2.98 -7.55 -14.84
N LEU A 57 3.50 -7.93 -13.66
CA LEU A 57 3.53 -7.04 -12.50
C LEU A 57 4.72 -6.09 -12.63
N HIS A 58 4.44 -4.80 -12.58
CA HIS A 58 5.43 -3.71 -12.54
C HIS A 58 5.34 -2.99 -11.20
N LEU A 59 6.46 -2.41 -10.76
CA LEU A 59 6.56 -1.67 -9.52
C LEU A 59 6.92 -0.21 -9.80
N ILE A 60 6.12 0.71 -9.26
CA ILE A 60 6.27 2.16 -9.41
C ILE A 60 6.79 2.74 -8.09
N THR A 61 7.77 3.64 -8.13
CA THR A 61 8.43 4.28 -6.97
C THR A 61 7.72 5.53 -6.46
N SER A 62 6.90 6.19 -7.28
CA SER A 62 6.18 7.41 -6.87
C SER A 62 4.68 7.25 -7.02
N PRO A 63 4.02 6.35 -6.26
CA PRO A 63 2.59 6.08 -6.43
C PRO A 63 1.68 7.28 -6.09
N LEU A 64 2.18 8.25 -5.33
CA LEU A 64 1.44 9.44 -4.91
C LEU A 64 1.56 10.63 -5.88
N SER A 65 2.48 10.58 -6.84
CA SER A 65 2.66 11.67 -7.83
C SER A 65 1.86 11.46 -9.11
N LEU A 66 1.23 10.29 -9.29
CA LEU A 66 0.47 9.96 -10.50
C LEU A 66 -1.02 10.25 -10.31
N PRO A 67 -1.66 11.07 -11.16
CA PRO A 67 -3.08 11.33 -11.08
C PRO A 67 -3.92 10.07 -11.36
N PRO A 68 -5.17 10.00 -10.86
CA PRO A 68 -6.06 8.83 -10.94
C PRO A 68 -6.34 8.29 -12.34
N ASN A 69 -6.44 9.21 -13.30
CA ASN A 69 -6.77 8.95 -14.70
C ASN A 69 -5.54 9.17 -15.58
N ASP A 70 -4.34 8.99 -15.01
CA ASP A 70 -3.14 9.17 -15.79
C ASP A 70 -3.16 8.19 -16.97
N PRO A 71 -2.99 8.68 -18.22
CA PRO A 71 -2.91 7.82 -19.41
C PRO A 71 -1.83 6.73 -19.31
N ILE A 72 -0.90 6.85 -18.35
CA ILE A 72 -0.06 5.78 -17.82
C ILE A 72 -0.87 4.47 -17.65
N PHE A 73 -2.01 4.47 -16.96
CA PHE A 73 -2.72 3.21 -16.69
C PHE A 73 -3.31 2.53 -17.95
N ASP A 74 -3.43 3.24 -19.07
CA ASP A 74 -4.05 2.75 -20.31
C ASP A 74 -3.06 2.42 -21.43
N LYS A 75 -1.88 3.05 -21.49
CA LYS A 75 -0.92 2.93 -22.62
C LYS A 75 0.50 2.56 -22.17
N PRO A 76 0.82 1.26 -22.00
CA PRO A 76 2.14 0.77 -21.54
C PRO A 76 3.35 1.16 -22.41
N ASP A 77 3.13 1.50 -23.69
CA ASP A 77 4.23 1.79 -24.62
C ASP A 77 4.77 3.23 -24.53
N THR A 78 4.00 4.18 -23.98
CA THR A 78 4.44 5.57 -23.73
C THR A 78 5.41 5.71 -22.55
N PHE A 79 5.65 4.62 -21.81
CA PHE A 79 6.40 4.61 -20.55
C PHE A 79 7.91 4.49 -20.70
N LEU A 80 8.38 3.80 -21.74
CA LEU A 80 9.83 3.64 -21.96
C LEU A 80 10.51 4.96 -22.34
N SER A 81 9.72 6.00 -22.67
CA SER A 81 10.21 7.27 -23.21
C SER A 81 10.19 8.46 -22.24
N GLN A 82 9.45 8.46 -21.12
CA GLN A 82 9.20 9.71 -20.38
C GLN A 82 9.75 9.83 -18.94
N SER A 83 9.89 8.76 -18.13
CA SER A 83 10.57 8.88 -16.82
C SER A 83 11.08 7.55 -16.27
N LYS A 84 12.32 7.18 -16.60
CA LYS A 84 12.95 5.94 -16.08
C LYS A 84 13.13 5.91 -14.55
N ASN A 85 13.06 7.07 -13.88
CA ASN A 85 13.30 7.20 -12.45
C ASN A 85 12.08 6.80 -11.57
N ASP A 86 10.91 6.59 -12.19
CA ASP A 86 9.67 6.29 -11.45
C ASP A 86 9.39 4.79 -11.27
N TYR A 87 10.33 3.91 -11.63
CA TYR A 87 10.10 2.45 -11.62
C TYR A 87 11.27 1.67 -11.02
N ILE A 88 10.93 0.58 -10.34
CA ILE A 88 11.90 -0.45 -9.97
C ILE A 88 11.69 -1.66 -10.86
N THR A 89 12.74 -2.04 -11.58
CA THR A 89 12.75 -3.30 -12.32
C THR A 89 13.31 -4.43 -11.47
N LEU A 90 12.58 -5.54 -11.39
CA LEU A 90 13.07 -6.79 -10.80
C LEU A 90 13.97 -7.59 -11.77
N SER A 91 14.31 -7.02 -12.94
CA SER A 91 15.18 -7.67 -13.91
C SER A 91 16.61 -7.85 -13.39
N LEU A 92 17.13 -6.91 -12.60
CA LEU A 92 18.49 -6.99 -12.07
C LEU A 92 18.68 -8.23 -11.16
N PRO A 93 17.83 -8.47 -10.15
CA PRO A 93 17.84 -9.72 -9.38
C PRO A 93 17.72 -11.00 -10.22
N SER A 94 17.14 -10.93 -11.42
CA SER A 94 16.94 -12.11 -12.29
C SER A 94 18.15 -12.47 -13.15
N THR A 95 19.19 -11.65 -13.16
CA THR A 95 20.38 -11.82 -14.02
C THR A 95 21.26 -13.00 -13.62
N CYS A 96 21.64 -13.10 -12.34
CA CYS A 96 22.41 -14.22 -11.82
C CYS A 96 22.12 -14.46 -10.32
N ARG A 97 22.46 -15.67 -9.86
CA ARG A 97 22.22 -16.10 -8.47
C ARG A 97 22.95 -15.24 -7.44
N GLN A 98 24.15 -14.76 -7.76
CA GLN A 98 24.90 -13.91 -6.85
C GLN A 98 24.16 -12.59 -6.64
N ILE A 99 23.84 -11.86 -7.72
CA ILE A 99 23.10 -10.59 -7.64
C ILE A 99 21.76 -10.79 -6.93
N TYR A 100 21.03 -11.87 -7.21
CA TYR A 100 19.80 -12.21 -6.49
C TYR A 100 20.01 -12.27 -4.97
N ASN A 101 21.02 -13.01 -4.52
CA ASN A 101 21.30 -13.17 -3.09
C ASN A 101 21.76 -11.85 -2.45
N GLU A 102 22.56 -11.05 -3.16
CA GLU A 102 23.04 -9.76 -2.67
C GLU A 102 21.91 -8.73 -2.55
N THR A 103 20.93 -8.76 -3.46
CA THR A 103 19.90 -7.71 -3.59
C THR A 103 18.58 -8.00 -2.89
N GLN A 104 18.19 -9.28 -2.73
CA GLN A 104 16.86 -9.63 -2.21
C GLN A 104 16.57 -8.96 -0.85
N GLY A 105 17.51 -9.03 0.09
CA GLY A 105 17.33 -8.46 1.42
C GLY A 105 17.20 -6.94 1.39
N MET A 106 17.96 -6.29 0.52
CA MET A 106 17.96 -4.84 0.36
C MET A 106 16.61 -4.35 -0.20
N PHE A 107 16.14 -4.96 -1.28
CA PHE A 107 14.87 -4.60 -1.91
C PHE A 107 13.69 -4.73 -0.94
N TRP A 108 13.53 -5.89 -0.31
CA TRP A 108 12.35 -6.16 0.53
C TRP A 108 12.36 -5.40 1.87
N ARG A 109 13.53 -5.06 2.41
CA ARG A 109 13.64 -4.31 3.67
C ARG A 109 13.45 -2.81 3.49
N ARG A 110 13.92 -2.25 2.36
CA ARG A 110 13.94 -0.80 2.13
C ARG A 110 12.72 -0.26 1.39
N ASN A 111 11.86 -1.13 0.87
CA ASN A 111 10.63 -0.72 0.20
C ASN A 111 9.39 -1.18 0.97
N THR A 112 8.41 -0.28 1.05
CA THR A 112 7.10 -0.47 1.64
C THR A 112 6.05 -0.51 0.53
N PHE A 113 5.24 -1.56 0.52
CA PHE A 113 4.20 -1.72 -0.49
C PHE A 113 3.00 -0.84 -0.17
N TYR A 114 2.73 0.13 -1.04
CA TYR A 114 1.61 1.06 -0.94
C TYR A 114 0.42 0.60 -1.78
N PHE A 115 -0.76 0.58 -1.15
CA PHE A 115 -2.04 0.29 -1.79
C PHE A 115 -3.01 1.45 -1.57
N ALA A 116 -3.53 2.00 -2.66
CA ALA A 116 -4.49 3.10 -2.62
C ALA A 116 -5.90 2.68 -2.15
N ALA A 117 -6.18 1.37 -2.13
CA ALA A 117 -7.44 0.79 -1.68
C ALA A 117 -7.23 -0.67 -1.27
N ILE A 118 -8.15 -1.20 -0.45
CA ILE A 118 -8.17 -2.60 -0.01
C ILE A 118 -8.48 -3.53 -1.20
N ASN A 119 -9.53 -3.16 -1.94
CA ASN A 119 -10.09 -3.90 -3.06
C ASN A 119 -9.61 -3.39 -4.42
N GLU A 120 -10.00 -4.11 -5.47
CA GLU A 120 -9.84 -3.65 -6.85
C GLU A 120 -10.57 -2.32 -7.02
N SER A 121 -9.81 -1.26 -7.30
CA SER A 121 -10.32 0.04 -7.72
C SER A 121 -9.66 0.40 -9.03
N GLY A 122 -10.20 1.35 -9.80
CA GLY A 122 -9.63 1.76 -11.09
C GLY A 122 -8.11 2.08 -11.07
N ARG A 123 -7.54 2.29 -9.86
CA ARG A 123 -6.12 2.58 -9.60
C ARG A 123 -5.28 1.41 -9.06
N SER A 124 -5.87 0.28 -8.67
CA SER A 124 -5.16 -0.80 -7.96
C SER A 124 -5.88 -2.13 -8.10
N LEU A 125 -5.13 -3.23 -8.18
CA LEU A 125 -5.68 -4.59 -8.26
C LEU A 125 -6.23 -5.09 -6.91
N GLY A 126 -6.23 -4.26 -5.89
CA GLY A 126 -6.47 -4.68 -4.53
C GLY A 126 -5.32 -5.55 -3.99
N ILE A 127 -5.27 -5.65 -2.68
CA ILE A 127 -4.16 -6.28 -1.97
C ILE A 127 -4.14 -7.78 -2.26
N SER A 128 -5.30 -8.43 -2.13
CA SER A 128 -5.43 -9.89 -2.29
C SER A 128 -4.99 -10.39 -3.67
N ARG A 129 -5.38 -9.71 -4.75
CA ARG A 129 -5.00 -10.10 -6.11
C ARG A 129 -3.53 -9.82 -6.39
N THR A 130 -3.02 -8.68 -5.94
CA THR A 130 -1.58 -8.35 -6.07
C THR A 130 -0.72 -9.45 -5.43
N LEU A 131 -1.01 -9.81 -4.17
CA LEU A 131 -0.27 -10.87 -3.47
C LEU A 131 -0.39 -12.23 -4.17
N LYS A 132 -1.54 -12.53 -4.79
CA LYS A 132 -1.75 -13.75 -5.58
C LYS A 132 -0.91 -13.75 -6.85
N VAL A 133 -0.87 -12.64 -7.59
CA VAL A 133 -0.10 -12.48 -8.83
C VAL A 133 1.41 -12.54 -8.58
N MET A 134 1.87 -11.97 -7.47
CA MET A 134 3.28 -12.09 -7.02
C MET A 134 3.69 -13.54 -6.75
N GLY A 135 2.74 -14.41 -6.45
CA GLY A 135 2.99 -15.79 -6.07
C GLY A 135 3.48 -15.92 -4.63
N GLN A 136 3.68 -17.17 -4.21
CA GLN A 136 3.92 -17.51 -2.80
C GLN A 136 5.24 -16.98 -2.26
N VAL A 137 6.32 -17.05 -3.04
CA VAL A 137 7.66 -16.66 -2.57
C VAL A 137 7.73 -15.14 -2.40
N ALA A 138 7.48 -14.37 -3.46
CA ALA A 138 7.59 -12.91 -3.41
C ALA A 138 6.60 -12.28 -2.40
N SER A 139 5.35 -12.77 -2.33
CA SER A 139 4.39 -12.24 -1.34
C SER A 139 4.77 -12.51 0.11
N ARG A 140 5.60 -13.53 0.41
CA ARG A 140 6.15 -13.78 1.75
C ARG A 140 7.36 -12.94 2.09
N MET A 141 8.01 -12.34 1.09
CA MET A 141 9.18 -11.49 1.30
C MET A 141 8.81 -10.05 1.67
N ILE A 142 7.58 -9.62 1.38
CA ILE A 142 7.07 -8.30 1.77
C ILE A 142 7.15 -8.15 3.29
N GLN A 143 7.74 -7.03 3.74
CA GLN A 143 7.93 -6.74 5.16
C GLN A 143 6.98 -5.65 5.66
N ASN A 144 6.83 -4.60 4.86
CA ASN A 144 6.08 -3.41 5.23
C ASN A 144 5.01 -3.13 4.16
N LEU A 145 3.81 -2.78 4.62
CA LEU A 145 2.69 -2.46 3.75
C LEU A 145 1.94 -1.25 4.32
N THR A 146 1.60 -0.31 3.44
CA THR A 146 0.76 0.86 3.76
C THR A 146 -0.52 0.78 2.94
N ILE A 147 -1.68 0.87 3.60
CA ILE A 147 -3.00 0.91 2.97
C ILE A 147 -3.56 2.32 3.16
N HIS A 148 -3.93 2.98 2.08
CA HIS A 148 -4.81 4.13 2.14
C HIS A 148 -6.24 3.62 2.31
N MET A 149 -6.87 3.97 3.41
CA MET A 149 -8.19 3.48 3.76
C MET A 149 -9.25 4.19 2.90
N PRO A 150 -10.25 3.45 2.41
CA PRO A 150 -11.26 4.01 1.51
C PRO A 150 -12.19 4.96 2.27
N ASN A 151 -12.81 5.87 1.52
CA ASN A 151 -13.75 6.83 2.10
C ASN A 151 -15.11 6.15 2.40
N HIS A 152 -15.50 5.15 1.61
CA HIS A 152 -16.83 4.53 1.71
C HIS A 152 -16.81 3.16 2.39
N SER A 153 -17.78 2.88 3.25
CA SER A 153 -17.81 1.65 4.08
C SER A 153 -17.91 0.37 3.28
N ILE A 154 -18.63 0.40 2.16
CA ILE A 154 -18.80 -0.75 1.26
C ILE A 154 -17.45 -1.24 0.70
N GLU A 155 -16.42 -0.41 0.74
CA GLU A 155 -15.07 -0.76 0.28
C GLU A 155 -14.23 -1.49 1.36
N TYR A 156 -14.69 -1.54 2.62
CA TYR A 156 -14.08 -2.39 3.65
C TYR A 156 -14.42 -3.87 3.48
N VAL A 157 -15.34 -4.22 2.59
CA VAL A 157 -15.69 -5.62 2.29
C VAL A 157 -14.42 -6.42 1.95
N GLY A 158 -14.14 -7.48 2.69
CA GLY A 158 -12.95 -8.31 2.49
C GLY A 158 -11.69 -7.82 3.22
N PHE A 159 -11.76 -6.75 4.01
CA PHE A 159 -10.69 -6.31 4.90
C PHE A 159 -10.20 -7.44 5.80
N GLY A 160 -11.10 -8.15 6.49
CA GLY A 160 -10.72 -9.27 7.35
C GLY A 160 -9.99 -10.39 6.60
N LYS A 161 -10.31 -10.62 5.32
CA LYS A 161 -9.59 -11.58 4.47
C LYS A 161 -8.17 -11.11 4.14
N VAL A 162 -8.00 -9.81 3.90
CA VAL A 162 -6.67 -9.21 3.71
C VAL A 162 -5.85 -9.36 4.98
N ILE A 163 -6.38 -9.00 6.15
CA ILE A 163 -5.66 -9.12 7.43
C ILE A 163 -5.28 -10.56 7.73
N LYS A 164 -6.19 -11.53 7.57
CA LYS A 164 -5.88 -12.97 7.71
C LYS A 164 -4.77 -13.43 6.74
N THR A 165 -4.77 -12.90 5.52
CA THR A 165 -3.72 -13.18 4.54
C THR A 165 -2.37 -12.62 5.00
N LEU A 166 -2.34 -11.38 5.46
CA LEU A 166 -1.13 -10.74 6.00
C LEU A 166 -0.64 -11.45 7.27
N GLY A 167 -1.55 -11.89 8.15
CA GLY A 167 -1.21 -12.69 9.33
C GLY A 167 -0.53 -14.01 8.95
N SER A 168 -1.02 -14.68 7.90
CA SER A 168 -0.35 -15.85 7.34
C SER A 168 1.04 -15.53 6.78
N ARG A 169 1.23 -14.35 6.18
CA ARG A 169 2.55 -13.88 5.69
C ARG A 169 3.49 -13.45 6.81
N ALA A 170 2.98 -13.01 7.95
CA ALA A 170 3.79 -12.75 9.14
C ALA A 170 4.26 -14.07 9.78
N ARG A 171 3.37 -15.07 9.85
CA ARG A 171 3.71 -16.38 10.43
C ARG A 171 4.68 -17.19 9.59
N LEU A 172 4.51 -17.17 8.26
CA LEU A 172 5.25 -18.03 7.32
C LEU A 172 6.22 -17.27 6.41
N GLY A 173 6.45 -15.99 6.69
CA GLY A 173 7.23 -15.09 5.85
C GLY A 173 7.90 -14.00 6.67
N HIS A 174 8.10 -12.84 6.05
CA HIS A 174 8.83 -11.72 6.62
C HIS A 174 7.97 -10.50 6.91
N PHE A 175 6.63 -10.64 6.85
CA PHE A 175 5.73 -9.52 7.10
C PHE A 175 5.84 -9.05 8.55
N ARG A 176 6.07 -7.75 8.74
CA ARG A 176 6.40 -7.13 10.02
C ARG A 176 5.50 -5.97 10.38
N LYS A 177 5.12 -5.14 9.41
CA LYS A 177 4.43 -3.88 9.67
C LYS A 177 3.30 -3.62 8.68
N LEU A 178 2.14 -3.28 9.22
CA LEU A 178 0.99 -2.74 8.51
C LEU A 178 0.74 -1.31 8.98
N GLU A 179 0.75 -0.36 8.06
CA GLU A 179 0.30 1.00 8.27
C GLU A 179 -1.02 1.22 7.54
N MET A 180 -2.01 1.81 8.20
CA MET A 180 -3.31 2.16 7.63
C MET A 180 -3.52 3.66 7.78
N VAL A 181 -3.77 4.33 6.66
CA VAL A 181 -3.83 5.78 6.57
C VAL A 181 -5.25 6.21 6.26
N TRP A 182 -5.86 6.95 7.18
CA TRP A 182 -7.12 7.66 6.96
C TRP A 182 -6.84 9.13 6.67
N ASN A 183 -7.43 9.62 5.58
CA ASN A 183 -7.46 11.05 5.30
C ASN A 183 -8.70 11.69 5.95
N ALA A 184 -8.76 13.02 5.96
CA ALA A 184 -9.88 13.74 6.54
C ALA A 184 -11.23 13.33 5.92
N ALA A 185 -11.30 13.15 4.60
CA ALA A 185 -12.52 12.75 3.91
C ALA A 185 -13.06 11.38 4.37
N ALA A 186 -12.18 10.40 4.58
CA ALA A 186 -12.54 9.08 5.07
C ALA A 186 -13.07 9.13 6.52
N ILE A 187 -12.52 10.03 7.35
CA ILE A 187 -13.04 10.25 8.70
C ILE A 187 -14.41 10.94 8.65
N VAL A 188 -14.60 11.96 7.81
CA VAL A 188 -15.92 12.60 7.61
C VAL A 188 -16.96 11.57 7.18
N ASP A 189 -16.63 10.67 6.27
CA ASP A 189 -17.56 9.63 5.83
C ASP A 189 -17.90 8.66 6.98
N LEU A 190 -16.93 8.27 7.81
CA LEU A 190 -17.18 7.47 9.02
C LEU A 190 -18.07 8.23 10.03
N MET A 191 -17.84 9.53 10.21
CA MET A 191 -18.68 10.39 11.05
C MET A 191 -20.11 10.45 10.54
N ASN A 192 -20.29 10.63 9.24
CA ASN A 192 -21.60 10.66 8.61
C ASN A 192 -22.36 9.35 8.85
N MET A 193 -21.69 8.19 8.77
CA MET A 193 -22.31 6.89 9.09
C MET A 193 -22.77 6.80 10.54
N SER A 194 -21.98 7.31 11.49
CA SER A 194 -22.37 7.32 12.90
C SER A 194 -23.61 8.20 13.16
N SER A 195 -23.81 9.25 12.37
CA SER A 195 -24.84 10.28 12.59
C SER A 195 -26.16 10.06 11.82
N LEU A 196 -26.15 9.36 10.69
CA LEU A 196 -27.28 9.32 9.72
C LEU A 196 -28.18 8.05 9.80
N ASN A 197 -28.32 7.42 10.98
CA ASN A 197 -29.23 6.30 11.29
C ASN A 197 -28.72 4.85 11.05
N THR A 198 -27.43 4.60 10.86
CA THR A 198 -26.87 3.23 10.99
C THR A 198 -25.65 3.13 11.91
N PRO A 199 -25.75 3.57 13.18
CA PRO A 199 -24.65 3.41 14.16
C PRO A 199 -24.23 1.94 14.34
N GLN A 200 -25.16 0.99 14.17
CA GLN A 200 -24.88 -0.45 14.17
C GLN A 200 -23.93 -0.88 13.03
N ASP A 201 -23.95 -0.20 11.88
CA ASP A 201 -23.04 -0.52 10.77
C ASP A 201 -21.62 -0.03 11.07
N PHE A 202 -21.49 1.11 11.77
CA PHE A 202 -20.20 1.64 12.20
C PHE A 202 -19.58 0.80 13.32
N GLU A 203 -20.33 0.52 14.38
CA GLU A 203 -19.89 -0.38 15.47
C GLU A 203 -19.58 -1.78 14.93
N GLY A 204 -20.46 -2.34 14.09
CA GLY A 204 -20.23 -3.63 13.44
C GLY A 204 -18.96 -3.64 12.57
N SER A 205 -18.66 -2.54 11.87
CA SER A 205 -17.41 -2.41 11.11
C SER A 205 -16.18 -2.38 12.02
N LEU A 206 -16.24 -1.70 13.17
CA LEU A 206 -15.15 -1.69 14.15
C LEU A 206 -14.94 -3.07 14.80
N ASP A 207 -16.02 -3.78 15.13
CA ASP A 207 -15.98 -5.14 15.66
C ASP A 207 -15.37 -6.10 14.63
N GLU A 208 -15.80 -6.03 13.37
CA GLU A 208 -15.21 -6.83 12.28
C GLU A 208 -13.71 -6.53 12.10
N MET A 209 -13.29 -5.27 12.25
CA MET A 209 -11.87 -4.92 12.22
C MET A 209 -11.12 -5.50 13.42
N SER A 210 -11.69 -5.40 14.62
CA SER A 210 -11.12 -5.96 15.85
C SER A 210 -10.94 -7.48 15.75
N GLU A 211 -11.99 -8.20 15.34
CA GLU A 211 -11.94 -9.64 15.11
C GLU A 211 -10.92 -10.03 14.04
N ALA A 212 -10.75 -9.22 12.99
CA ALA A 212 -9.78 -9.47 11.95
C ALA A 212 -8.33 -9.43 12.47
N PHE A 213 -8.05 -8.61 13.48
CA PHE A 213 -6.73 -8.47 14.09
C PHE A 213 -6.47 -9.44 15.26
N ASP A 214 -7.44 -10.24 15.66
CA ASP A 214 -7.24 -11.22 16.72
C ASP A 214 -6.14 -12.24 16.36
N GLY A 215 -5.25 -12.50 17.32
CA GLY A 215 -4.11 -13.41 17.16
C GLY A 215 -3.01 -12.95 16.18
N VAL A 216 -3.09 -11.74 15.63
CA VAL A 216 -2.11 -11.19 14.69
C VAL A 216 -0.84 -10.72 15.39
N ARG A 217 0.34 -11.01 14.82
CA ARG A 217 1.67 -10.77 15.44
C ARG A 217 2.56 -9.76 14.71
N PHE A 218 2.00 -8.88 13.90
CA PHE A 218 2.75 -7.82 13.21
C PHE A 218 2.45 -6.44 13.80
N GLU A 219 3.38 -5.51 13.63
CA GLU A 219 3.23 -4.11 14.04
C GLU A 219 2.08 -3.46 13.25
N ARG A 220 1.23 -2.71 13.97
CA ARG A 220 0.07 -2.01 13.43
C ARG A 220 0.25 -0.52 13.70
N VAL A 221 0.09 0.29 12.67
CA VAL A 221 0.12 1.74 12.75
C VAL A 221 -1.13 2.29 12.12
N VAL A 222 -1.92 3.04 12.89
CA VAL A 222 -3.03 3.85 12.41
C VAL A 222 -2.50 5.27 12.24
N ARG A 223 -2.60 5.80 11.03
CA ARG A 223 -2.26 7.19 10.74
C ARG A 223 -3.50 7.93 10.32
N ILE A 224 -3.76 9.06 10.97
CA ILE A 224 -4.88 9.93 10.66
C ILE A 224 -4.30 11.29 10.30
N SER A 225 -4.69 11.78 9.11
CA SER A 225 -4.47 13.17 8.74
C SER A 225 -5.75 13.90 9.05
N THR A 226 -5.74 14.76 10.07
CA THR A 226 -6.83 15.68 10.30
C THR A 226 -6.84 16.75 9.20
N TYR A 227 -7.89 17.55 9.15
CA TYR A 227 -8.16 18.50 8.08
C TYR A 227 -6.92 19.29 7.63
N PRO A 228 -6.75 19.59 6.32
CA PRO A 228 -5.84 20.66 5.95
C PRO A 228 -6.34 21.92 6.67
N ARG A 229 -5.49 22.53 7.52
CA ARG A 229 -5.74 23.84 8.12
C ARG A 229 -6.11 24.81 7.00
N SER A 230 -7.40 24.98 6.74
CA SER A 230 -7.87 25.84 5.67
C SER A 230 -7.54 27.26 6.12
N THR A 231 -6.83 27.98 5.26
CA THR A 231 -6.38 29.35 5.49
C THR A 231 -7.52 30.36 5.22
N GLY A 232 -8.79 30.04 5.50
CA GLY A 232 -9.87 30.93 5.08
C GLY A 232 -11.25 30.84 5.74
N ASP A 233 -11.78 29.67 6.10
CA ASP A 233 -13.24 29.55 6.28
C ASP A 233 -13.73 29.01 7.63
N ILE A 234 -12.88 28.94 8.67
CA ILE A 234 -13.35 28.65 10.04
C ILE A 234 -13.41 29.96 10.82
N GLN A 235 -14.62 30.45 11.04
CA GLN A 235 -14.84 31.80 11.61
C GLN A 235 -14.64 31.87 13.14
N ASN A 236 -14.45 30.75 13.85
CA ASN A 236 -14.25 30.74 15.31
C ASN A 236 -13.29 29.63 15.79
N GLU A 237 -12.41 29.97 16.74
CA GLU A 237 -11.51 29.01 17.43
C GLU A 237 -12.27 27.86 18.12
N ARG A 238 -13.49 28.10 18.61
CA ARG A 238 -14.34 27.06 19.22
C ARG A 238 -14.84 26.01 18.23
N ASP A 239 -15.02 26.39 16.96
CA ASP A 239 -15.44 25.45 15.93
C ASP A 239 -14.26 24.56 15.51
N GLU A 240 -13.03 25.09 15.53
CA GLU A 240 -11.80 24.29 15.34
C GLU A 240 -11.58 23.29 16.47
N GLU A 241 -11.70 23.70 17.73
CA GLU A 241 -11.50 22.84 18.92
C GLU A 241 -12.53 21.70 18.98
N ASN A 242 -13.79 22.00 18.62
CA ASN A 242 -14.85 20.99 18.53
C ASN A 242 -14.57 19.97 17.41
N VAL A 243 -14.13 20.44 16.25
CA VAL A 243 -13.79 19.56 15.12
C VAL A 243 -12.59 18.68 15.49
N GLU A 244 -11.49 19.25 16.01
CA GLU A 244 -10.31 18.51 16.42
C GLU A 244 -10.65 17.42 17.46
N SER A 245 -11.50 17.75 18.43
CA SER A 245 -12.00 16.80 19.44
C SER A 245 -12.76 15.62 18.82
N ILE A 246 -13.57 15.85 17.79
CA ILE A 246 -14.30 14.79 17.10
C ILE A 246 -13.35 13.90 16.29
N TYR A 247 -12.41 14.49 15.54
CA TYR A 247 -11.41 13.70 14.79
C TYR A 247 -10.57 12.81 15.72
N LYS A 248 -10.20 13.34 16.88
CA LYS A 248 -9.48 12.60 17.90
C LYS A 248 -10.31 11.42 18.43
N LEU A 249 -11.59 11.64 18.76
CA LEU A 249 -12.51 10.58 19.21
C LEU A 249 -12.63 9.44 18.19
N PHE A 250 -12.84 9.77 16.91
CA PHE A 250 -12.90 8.74 15.85
C PHE A 250 -11.57 8.03 15.68
N GLY A 251 -10.44 8.75 15.84
CA GLY A 251 -9.13 8.14 15.82
C GLY A 251 -8.89 7.16 16.97
N GLU A 252 -9.39 7.46 18.16
CA GLU A 252 -9.37 6.56 19.31
C GLU A 252 -10.21 5.31 19.06
N TRP A 253 -11.40 5.44 18.49
CA TRP A 253 -12.25 4.28 18.14
C TRP A 253 -11.59 3.35 17.12
N ILE A 254 -11.01 3.91 16.06
CA ILE A 254 -10.26 3.13 15.06
C ILE A 254 -9.04 2.48 15.72
N HIS A 255 -8.31 3.21 16.56
CA HIS A 255 -7.15 2.67 17.26
C HIS A 255 -7.53 1.56 18.23
N TYR A 256 -8.67 1.64 18.90
CA TYR A 256 -9.15 0.59 19.78
C TYR A 256 -9.45 -0.71 19.00
N ALA A 257 -10.09 -0.58 17.84
CA ALA A 257 -10.37 -1.72 16.96
C ALA A 257 -9.09 -2.32 16.35
N VAL A 258 -8.16 -1.49 15.91
CA VAL A 258 -6.94 -1.96 15.22
C VAL A 258 -5.85 -2.38 16.20
N GLY A 259 -5.66 -1.63 17.28
CA GLY A 259 -4.52 -1.68 18.19
C GLY A 259 -3.23 -1.09 17.61
N GLY A 260 -2.12 -1.21 18.35
CA GLY A 260 -0.80 -0.76 17.91
C GLY A 260 -0.55 0.74 18.17
N THR A 261 -0.01 1.46 17.19
CA THR A 261 0.36 2.89 17.34
C THR A 261 -0.62 3.79 16.61
N LEU A 262 -1.12 4.85 17.25
CA LEU A 262 -1.89 5.92 16.61
C LEU A 262 -0.99 7.13 16.36
N ILE A 263 -0.98 7.61 15.12
CA ILE A 263 -0.29 8.82 14.70
C ILE A 263 -1.31 9.81 14.11
N CYS A 264 -1.48 10.95 14.76
CA CYS A 264 -2.34 12.04 14.30
C CYS A 264 -1.45 13.20 13.84
N ASP A 265 -1.58 13.64 12.59
CA ASP A 265 -0.83 14.75 11.99
C ASP A 265 0.69 14.70 12.22
N GLY A 266 1.22 13.48 12.19
CA GLY A 266 2.66 13.22 12.38
C GLY A 266 3.12 13.12 13.83
N LYS A 267 2.24 13.34 14.82
CA LYS A 267 2.53 13.13 16.24
C LYS A 267 2.01 11.76 16.71
N VAL A 268 2.80 11.07 17.51
CA VAL A 268 2.38 9.80 18.13
C VAL A 268 1.52 10.14 19.33
N GLU A 269 0.23 9.79 19.27
CA GLU A 269 -0.72 10.08 20.34
C GLU A 269 -0.92 8.86 21.25
N TRP A 270 -0.91 7.64 20.69
CA TRP A 270 -1.17 6.41 21.46
C TRP A 270 -0.25 5.26 21.06
N ILE A 271 0.10 4.42 22.04
CA ILE A 271 0.78 3.13 21.83
C ILE A 271 0.07 2.05 22.66
N ASN A 272 -0.41 1.00 22.00
CA ASN A 272 -1.06 -0.18 22.60
C ASN A 272 -2.15 0.15 23.65
N GLY A 273 -3.01 1.12 23.33
CA GLY A 273 -4.13 1.53 24.20
C GLY A 273 -3.74 2.47 25.34
N VAL A 274 -2.48 2.92 25.41
CA VAL A 274 -2.02 3.94 26.37
C VAL A 274 -1.83 5.26 25.65
N HIS A 275 -2.53 6.31 26.10
CA HIS A 275 -2.33 7.68 25.61
C HIS A 275 -0.96 8.16 26.10
N LEU A 276 -0.10 8.55 25.16
CA LEU A 276 1.14 9.24 25.49
C LEU A 276 0.79 10.71 25.66
N ARG A 277 0.64 11.17 26.92
CA ARG A 277 0.73 12.61 27.18
C ARG A 277 2.19 13.00 26.97
N LEU A 278 2.47 13.71 25.89
CA LEU A 278 3.66 14.55 25.83
C LEU A 278 3.28 15.85 26.53
N ASP A 279 3.79 16.01 27.75
CA ASP A 279 3.79 17.29 28.47
C ASP A 279 4.53 18.37 27.66
#